data_AF-A0A6G0LC76-F1
#
_entry.id   AF-A0A6G0LC76-F1
#
_cell.length_a   1.000
_cell.length_b   1.000
_cell.length_c   1.000
_cell.angle_alpha   90.00
_cell.angle_beta   90.00
_cell.angle_gamma   90.00
#
_symmetry.space_group_name_H-M   'P 1'
#
loop_
_entity.id
_entity.type
_entity.pdbx_description
1 polymer ?
#
loop_
_entity_poly.entity_id
_entity_poly.type
_entity_poly.pdbx_seq_one_letter_code
_entity_poly.pdbx_strand_id
1 'polypeptide(L)'
;MRNKSRLEELGFVWDHTEFEWSERIFPALECFYLLKGHCRVPKAFVVPSDEKWPTPSWGLRLGKIVSGIRSSDCYSTQVSRDKARLEKLGFVWKVVDFEWSECILPALEAFHQLQGHCCVTRSFVVPSEPSWPKNAHGLKLGIAVDNIRKRASYFDQIARAMNSLEAIAFDSKIAVSKWKNRVEPILVTFKQLHGHRNVPRDFVVPLTPPWREKDWGIQLGKLEPI
;
A
#
# COMPACT_ATOMS: atom_id res chain seq x y z
N MET A 1 -7.20 -13.77 47.27
CA MET A 1 -8.40 -14.09 46.46
C MET A 1 -9.48 -13.00 46.53
N ARG A 2 -9.76 -12.35 47.68
CA ARG A 2 -10.79 -11.30 47.83
C ARG A 2 -10.65 -10.02 46.97
N ASN A 3 -9.43 -9.63 46.56
CA ASN A 3 -9.23 -8.39 45.79
C ASN A 3 -9.40 -8.56 44.27
N LYS A 4 -9.29 -9.78 43.74
CA LYS A 4 -9.36 -10.00 42.28
C LYS A 4 -10.81 -9.87 41.78
N SER A 5 -11.75 -10.54 42.45
CA SER A 5 -13.18 -10.51 42.08
C SER A 5 -13.80 -9.10 42.19
N ARG A 6 -13.36 -8.30 43.15
CA ARG A 6 -13.84 -6.92 43.33
C ARG A 6 -13.27 -5.96 42.28
N LEU A 7 -12.08 -6.23 41.77
CA LEU A 7 -11.49 -5.49 40.64
C LEU A 7 -12.14 -5.91 39.31
N GLU A 8 -12.50 -7.19 39.16
CA GLU A 8 -13.28 -7.69 38.02
C GLU A 8 -14.69 -7.07 37.97
N GLU A 9 -15.40 -6.96 39.10
CA GLU A 9 -16.71 -6.26 39.19
C GLU A 9 -16.64 -4.77 38.86
N LEU A 10 -15.47 -4.13 39.06
CA LEU A 10 -15.22 -2.72 38.73
C LEU A 10 -14.73 -2.52 37.28
N GLY A 11 -14.64 -3.59 36.49
CA GLY A 11 -14.15 -3.54 35.11
C GLY A 11 -12.64 -3.25 35.02
N PHE A 12 -11.86 -3.65 36.02
CA PHE A 12 -10.42 -3.39 36.05
C PHE A 12 -9.73 -4.07 34.86
N VAL A 13 -9.17 -3.23 34.00
CA VAL A 13 -8.46 -3.65 32.80
C VAL A 13 -7.04 -4.06 33.17
N TRP A 14 -6.76 -5.36 33.13
CA TRP A 14 -5.43 -5.92 33.43
C TRP A 14 -4.42 -5.71 32.29
N ASP A 15 -4.91 -5.59 31.05
CA ASP A 15 -4.11 -5.24 29.88
C ASP A 15 -4.80 -4.10 29.12
N HIS A 16 -4.33 -2.88 29.36
CA HIS A 16 -4.85 -1.68 28.71
C HIS A 16 -4.69 -1.75 27.19
N THR A 17 -3.64 -2.39 26.68
CA THR A 17 -3.40 -2.52 25.24
C THR A 17 -4.43 -3.45 24.61
N GLU A 18 -4.75 -4.54 25.30
CA GLU A 18 -5.77 -5.49 24.86
C GLU A 18 -7.16 -4.85 24.87
N PHE A 19 -7.51 -4.15 25.95
CA PHE A 19 -8.80 -3.44 26.02
C PHE A 19 -8.93 -2.35 24.96
N GLU A 20 -7.89 -1.53 24.75
CA GLU A 20 -7.90 -0.54 23.67
C GLU A 20 -8.11 -1.22 22.31
N TRP A 21 -7.50 -2.38 22.09
CA TRP A 21 -7.65 -3.12 20.86
C TRP A 21 -9.06 -3.71 20.69
N SER A 22 -9.53 -4.51 21.66
CA SER A 22 -10.78 -5.26 21.58
C SER A 22 -12.02 -4.38 21.67
N GLU A 23 -12.00 -3.37 22.55
CA GLU A 23 -13.19 -2.57 22.85
C GLU A 23 -13.27 -1.27 22.05
N ARG A 24 -12.14 -0.77 21.53
CA ARG A 24 -12.09 0.56 20.88
C ARG A 24 -11.59 0.52 19.44
N ILE A 25 -10.42 -0.05 19.19
CA ILE A 25 -9.75 0.01 17.87
C ILE A 25 -10.42 -0.93 16.87
N PHE A 26 -10.59 -2.20 17.24
CA PHE A 26 -11.15 -3.19 16.33
C PHE A 26 -12.63 -2.89 15.98
N PRO A 27 -13.51 -2.54 16.95
CA PRO A 27 -14.88 -2.16 16.65
C PRO A 27 -14.96 -0.89 15.79
N ALA A 28 -14.04 0.06 15.99
CA ALA A 28 -13.96 1.25 15.12
C ALA A 28 -13.51 0.89 13.69
N LEU A 29 -12.61 -0.08 13.51
CA LEU A 29 -12.23 -0.58 12.18
C LEU A 29 -13.39 -1.29 11.48
N GLU A 30 -14.14 -2.12 12.20
CA GLU A 30 -15.34 -2.78 11.68
C GLU A 30 -16.40 -1.76 11.26
N CYS A 31 -16.70 -0.78 12.12
CA CYS A 31 -17.62 0.31 11.79
C CYS A 31 -17.13 1.14 10.58
N PHE A 32 -15.84 1.52 10.54
CA PHE A 32 -15.28 2.24 9.41
C PHE A 32 -15.43 1.42 8.11
N TYR A 33 -15.17 0.12 8.16
CA TYR A 33 -15.36 -0.78 7.03
C TYR A 33 -16.82 -0.84 6.59
N LEU A 34 -17.78 -0.98 7.50
CA LEU A 34 -19.21 -0.98 7.17
C LEU A 34 -19.65 0.33 6.49
N LEU A 35 -19.14 1.48 6.97
CA LEU A 35 -19.52 2.79 6.44
C LEU A 35 -18.81 3.16 5.13
N LYS A 36 -17.61 2.63 4.87
CA LYS A 36 -16.75 3.05 3.75
C LYS A 36 -16.44 1.94 2.75
N GLY A 37 -16.75 0.69 3.09
CA GLY A 37 -16.42 -0.51 2.30
C GLY A 37 -14.93 -0.86 2.29
N HIS A 38 -14.09 -0.22 3.11
CA HIS A 38 -12.64 -0.47 3.15
C HIS A 38 -11.99 0.06 4.44
N CYS A 39 -10.80 -0.41 4.80
CA CYS A 39 -10.02 0.09 5.94
C CYS A 39 -8.90 1.11 5.59
N ARG A 40 -9.02 1.84 4.48
CA ARG A 40 -8.12 2.97 4.13
C ARG A 40 -8.44 4.22 4.96
N VAL A 41 -8.25 4.13 6.27
CA VAL A 41 -8.54 5.20 7.22
C VAL A 41 -7.59 6.39 6.99
N PRO A 42 -8.10 7.62 6.74
CA PRO A 42 -7.28 8.82 6.60
C PRO A 42 -6.47 9.11 7.87
N LYS A 43 -5.23 9.58 7.74
CA LYS A 43 -4.33 9.81 8.89
C LYS A 43 -4.90 10.75 9.96
N ALA A 44 -5.66 11.77 9.53
CA ALA A 44 -6.28 12.75 10.42
C ALA A 44 -7.66 12.31 10.95
N PHE A 45 -8.15 11.11 10.58
CA PHE A 45 -9.48 10.66 10.97
C PHE A 45 -9.56 10.41 12.48
N VAL A 46 -10.58 11.01 13.08
CA VAL A 46 -10.99 10.84 14.47
C VAL A 46 -12.40 10.29 14.46
N VAL A 47 -12.66 9.27 15.27
CA VAL A 47 -13.97 8.66 15.40
C VAL A 47 -14.97 9.70 15.93
N PRO A 48 -16.03 10.02 15.18
CA PRO A 48 -17.10 10.91 15.63
C PRO A 48 -17.84 10.36 16.85
N SER A 49 -18.40 11.27 17.65
CA SER A 49 -19.29 10.93 18.77
C SER A 49 -20.74 10.90 18.33
N ASP A 50 -21.09 9.99 17.41
CA ASP A 50 -22.45 9.78 16.93
C ASP A 50 -22.85 8.30 16.96
N GLU A 51 -24.15 8.05 16.81
CA GLU A 51 -24.80 6.74 16.96
C GLU A 51 -24.26 5.63 16.03
N LYS A 52 -23.58 6.00 14.93
CA LYS A 52 -23.02 5.00 14.00
C LYS A 52 -21.76 4.36 14.57
N TRP A 53 -21.09 5.02 15.52
CA TRP A 53 -19.81 4.60 16.07
C TRP A 53 -19.98 4.00 17.45
N PRO A 54 -19.24 2.93 17.79
CA PRO A 54 -19.22 2.40 19.15
C PRO A 54 -18.80 3.48 20.15
N THR A 55 -19.57 3.67 21.21
CA THR A 55 -19.32 4.68 22.26
C THR A 55 -17.89 4.64 22.81
N PRO A 56 -17.28 3.46 23.08
CA PRO A 56 -15.88 3.40 23.54
C PRO A 56 -14.87 3.96 22.53
N SER A 57 -15.20 3.94 21.24
CA SER A 57 -14.34 4.42 20.17
C SER A 57 -14.45 5.93 19.95
N TRP A 58 -15.43 6.62 20.52
CA TRP A 58 -15.62 8.06 20.30
C TRP A 58 -14.36 8.88 20.66
N GLY A 59 -13.99 9.83 19.79
CA GLY A 59 -12.79 10.65 19.94
C GLY A 59 -11.46 9.91 19.67
N LEU A 60 -11.49 8.61 19.35
CA LEU A 60 -10.30 7.84 19.04
C LEU A 60 -9.65 8.36 17.76
N ARG A 61 -8.35 8.66 17.82
CA ARG A 61 -7.54 9.06 16.65
C ARG A 61 -7.20 7.85 15.78
N LEU A 62 -8.22 7.17 15.29
CA LEU A 62 -8.11 5.90 14.56
C LEU A 62 -7.16 6.01 13.37
N GLY A 63 -7.15 7.15 12.65
CA GLY A 63 -6.22 7.38 11.55
C GLY A 63 -4.74 7.33 11.94
N LYS A 64 -4.39 7.88 13.11
CA LYS A 64 -3.02 7.82 13.64
C LYS A 64 -2.66 6.40 14.10
N ILE A 65 -3.60 5.70 14.74
CA ILE A 65 -3.40 4.32 15.21
C ILE A 65 -3.19 3.39 14.03
N VAL A 66 -4.05 3.44 13.02
CA VAL A 66 -3.91 2.64 11.79
C VAL A 66 -2.60 2.94 11.07
N SER A 67 -2.16 4.21 11.06
CA SER A 67 -0.83 4.55 10.55
C SER A 67 0.29 3.86 11.32
N GLY A 68 0.21 3.78 12.65
CA GLY A 68 1.18 3.09 13.50
C GLY A 68 1.15 1.56 13.33
N ILE A 69 -0.04 0.99 13.14
CA ILE A 69 -0.20 -0.45 12.82
C ILE A 69 0.53 -0.77 11.51
N ARG A 70 0.38 0.08 10.48
CA ARG A 70 1.02 -0.11 9.17
C ARG A 70 2.54 0.03 9.19
N SER A 71 3.09 0.84 10.08
CA SER A 71 4.54 0.96 10.28
C SER A 71 5.10 -0.09 11.25
N SER A 72 4.26 -1.00 11.75
CA SER A 72 4.61 -1.99 12.78
C SER A 72 5.09 -1.35 14.09
N ASP A 73 4.67 -0.11 14.38
CA ASP A 73 5.10 0.65 15.55
C ASP A 73 4.22 0.38 16.79
N CYS A 74 3.03 -0.19 16.63
CA CYS A 74 2.11 -0.45 17.73
C CYS A 74 1.21 -1.68 17.53
N TYR A 75 0.74 -2.25 18.64
CA TYR A 75 -0.22 -3.38 18.69
C TYR A 75 0.24 -4.64 17.93
N SER A 76 1.55 -4.90 17.81
CA SER A 76 2.09 -6.02 17.03
C SER A 76 1.55 -7.39 17.48
N THR A 77 1.39 -7.62 18.78
CA THR A 77 0.80 -8.83 19.34
C THR A 77 -0.66 -9.00 18.90
N GLN A 78 -1.47 -7.96 19.07
CA GLN A 78 -2.89 -7.99 18.72
C GLN A 78 -3.10 -8.10 17.20
N VAL A 79 -2.32 -7.36 16.42
CA VAL A 79 -2.27 -7.46 14.95
C VAL A 79 -1.95 -8.88 14.51
N SER A 80 -0.96 -9.52 15.14
CA SER A 80 -0.58 -10.90 14.79
C SER A 80 -1.69 -11.88 15.11
N ARG A 81 -2.34 -11.73 16.27
CA ARG A 81 -3.48 -12.57 16.69
C ARG A 81 -4.69 -12.40 15.77
N ASP A 82 -5.07 -11.16 15.47
CA ASP A 82 -6.28 -10.83 14.71
C ASP A 82 -6.03 -10.66 13.20
N LYS A 83 -4.88 -11.12 12.69
CA LYS A 83 -4.47 -10.97 11.28
C LYS A 83 -5.56 -11.43 10.30
N ALA A 84 -6.14 -12.61 10.53
CA ALA A 84 -7.20 -13.15 9.66
C ALA A 84 -8.48 -12.28 9.68
N ARG A 85 -8.80 -11.65 10.82
CA ARG A 85 -9.94 -10.73 10.91
C ARG A 85 -9.66 -9.43 10.17
N LEU A 86 -8.44 -8.90 10.28
CA LEU A 86 -8.00 -7.72 9.52
C LEU A 86 -8.03 -8.00 8.01
N GLU A 87 -7.61 -9.19 7.57
CA GLU A 87 -7.70 -9.63 6.17
C GLU A 87 -9.16 -9.66 5.70
N LYS A 88 -10.09 -10.19 6.51
CA LYS A 88 -11.54 -10.20 6.20
C LYS A 88 -12.14 -8.80 6.06
N LEU A 89 -11.59 -7.81 6.77
CA LEU A 89 -11.99 -6.39 6.64
C LEU A 89 -11.32 -5.68 5.45
N GLY A 90 -10.51 -6.39 4.65
CA GLY A 90 -9.74 -5.78 3.56
C GLY A 90 -8.71 -4.77 4.07
N PHE A 91 -8.08 -5.05 5.23
CA PHE A 91 -7.08 -4.16 5.79
C PHE A 91 -5.84 -4.07 4.88
N VAL A 92 -5.63 -2.88 4.32
CA VAL A 92 -4.48 -2.60 3.47
C VAL A 92 -3.26 -2.28 4.33
N TRP A 93 -2.28 -3.19 4.33
CA TRP A 93 -0.99 -3.03 5.01
C TRP A 93 -0.10 -2.00 4.33
N LYS A 94 0.11 -2.15 3.02
CA LYS A 94 0.93 -1.27 2.20
C LYS A 94 0.04 -0.48 1.26
N VAL A 95 -0.33 0.74 1.67
CA VAL A 95 -1.23 1.62 0.90
C VAL A 95 -0.68 1.89 -0.50
N VAL A 96 0.63 2.06 -0.64
CA VAL A 96 1.30 2.29 -1.93
C VAL A 96 1.13 1.11 -2.90
N ASP A 97 1.17 -0.12 -2.39
CA ASP A 97 1.01 -1.32 -3.24
C ASP A 97 -0.44 -1.42 -3.73
N PHE A 98 -1.41 -1.18 -2.85
CA PHE A 98 -2.83 -1.13 -3.21
C PHE A 98 -3.14 -0.01 -4.19
N GLU A 99 -2.65 1.21 -3.94
CA GLU A 99 -2.87 2.35 -4.84
C GLU A 99 -2.32 2.05 -6.24
N TRP A 100 -1.17 1.38 -6.31
CA TRP A 100 -0.61 0.96 -7.59
C TRP A 100 -1.46 -0.11 -8.26
N SER A 101 -1.71 -1.25 -7.59
CA SER A 101 -2.31 -2.44 -8.19
C SER A 101 -3.80 -2.27 -8.47
N GLU A 102 -4.53 -1.60 -7.58
CA GLU A 102 -5.99 -1.52 -7.64
C GLU A 102 -6.49 -0.21 -8.26
N CYS A 103 -5.64 0.82 -8.35
CA CYS A 103 -6.05 2.14 -8.81
C CYS A 103 -5.22 2.62 -10.01
N ILE A 104 -3.91 2.81 -9.86
CA ILE A 104 -3.08 3.51 -10.85
C ILE A 104 -2.86 2.66 -12.10
N LEU A 105 -2.39 1.42 -11.95
CA LEU A 105 -2.10 0.55 -13.10
C LEU A 105 -3.38 0.21 -13.89
N PRO A 106 -4.49 -0.24 -13.26
CA PRO A 106 -5.75 -0.46 -13.98
C PRO A 106 -6.29 0.79 -14.67
N ALA A 107 -6.12 1.98 -14.06
CA ALA A 107 -6.53 3.23 -14.69
C ALA A 107 -5.63 3.60 -15.89
N LEU A 108 -4.33 3.30 -15.84
CA LEU A 108 -3.44 3.45 -17.00
C LEU A 108 -3.83 2.49 -18.13
N GLU A 109 -4.14 1.24 -17.81
CA GLU A 109 -4.62 0.24 -18.77
C GLU A 109 -5.92 0.68 -19.44
N ALA A 110 -6.90 1.13 -18.65
CA ALA A 110 -8.16 1.67 -19.17
C ALA A 110 -7.94 2.94 -20.01
N PHE A 111 -7.07 3.86 -19.56
CA PHE A 111 -6.73 5.06 -20.34
C PHE A 111 -6.11 4.68 -21.69
N HIS A 112 -5.16 3.75 -21.70
CA HIS A 112 -4.54 3.25 -22.92
C HIS A 112 -5.56 2.57 -23.85
N GLN A 113 -6.45 1.73 -23.31
CA GLN A 113 -7.50 1.08 -24.09
C GLN A 113 -8.44 2.10 -24.77
N LEU A 114 -8.76 3.20 -24.08
CA LEU A 114 -9.69 4.22 -24.58
C LEU A 114 -9.03 5.24 -25.51
N GLN A 115 -7.74 5.54 -25.32
CA GLN A 115 -7.03 6.63 -26.01
C GLN A 115 -5.95 6.14 -26.98
N GLY A 116 -5.56 4.86 -26.92
CA GLY A 116 -4.46 4.29 -27.71
C GLY A 116 -3.05 4.71 -27.26
N HIS A 117 -2.92 5.42 -26.14
CA HIS A 117 -1.63 5.89 -25.62
C HIS A 117 -1.69 6.18 -24.10
N CYS A 118 -0.53 6.35 -23.46
CA CYS A 118 -0.40 6.74 -22.04
C CYS A 118 -0.06 8.24 -21.80
N CYS A 119 -0.40 9.13 -22.74
CA CYS A 119 -0.18 10.58 -22.62
C CYS A 119 -1.25 11.26 -21.74
N VAL A 120 -1.26 10.95 -20.45
CA VAL A 120 -2.21 11.50 -19.48
C VAL A 120 -1.88 12.97 -19.16
N THR A 121 -2.84 13.88 -19.35
CA THR A 121 -2.68 15.29 -18.99
C THR A 121 -2.69 15.47 -17.47
N ARG A 122 -1.93 16.44 -16.94
CA ARG A 122 -1.75 16.62 -15.48
C ARG A 122 -3.06 16.85 -14.73
N SER A 123 -4.05 17.49 -15.36
CA SER A 123 -5.37 17.76 -14.78
C SER A 123 -6.36 16.60 -14.88
N PHE A 124 -6.01 15.50 -15.57
CA PHE A 124 -6.91 14.38 -15.76
C PHE A 124 -7.27 13.70 -14.44
N VAL A 125 -8.57 13.52 -14.24
CA VAL A 125 -9.18 12.80 -13.12
C VAL A 125 -10.02 11.68 -13.72
N VAL A 126 -9.85 10.47 -13.19
CA VAL A 126 -10.58 9.29 -13.66
C VAL A 126 -12.09 9.49 -13.44
N PRO A 127 -12.91 9.44 -14.52
CA PRO A 127 -14.37 9.54 -14.43
C PRO A 127 -14.98 8.39 -13.63
N SER A 128 -16.14 8.64 -13.01
CA SER A 128 -16.95 7.62 -12.36
C SER A 128 -17.84 6.87 -13.35
N GLU A 129 -17.25 6.35 -14.41
CA GLU A 129 -17.94 5.67 -15.50
C GLU A 129 -17.61 4.17 -15.54
N PRO A 130 -18.47 3.31 -16.12
CA PRO A 130 -18.24 1.85 -16.19
C PRO A 130 -16.98 1.43 -16.95
N SER A 131 -16.50 2.27 -17.87
CA SER A 131 -15.26 2.07 -18.62
C SER A 131 -14.00 2.21 -17.76
N TRP A 132 -14.13 2.69 -16.53
CA TRP A 132 -13.03 2.91 -15.60
C TRP A 132 -13.13 1.98 -14.38
N PRO A 133 -11.99 1.51 -13.84
CA PRO A 133 -11.97 0.72 -12.62
C PRO A 133 -12.62 1.48 -11.46
N LYS A 134 -13.55 0.84 -10.74
CA LYS A 134 -14.28 1.47 -9.62
C LYS A 134 -13.36 2.07 -8.56
N ASN A 135 -12.27 1.37 -8.23
CA ASN A 135 -11.28 1.83 -7.25
C ASN A 135 -10.47 3.04 -7.72
N ALA A 136 -10.48 3.33 -9.02
CA ALA A 136 -9.80 4.48 -9.60
C ALA A 136 -10.72 5.70 -9.77
N HIS A 137 -12.04 5.60 -9.58
CA HIS A 137 -12.95 6.73 -9.73
C HIS A 137 -12.53 7.93 -8.86
N GLY A 138 -12.40 9.11 -9.47
CA GLY A 138 -11.90 10.32 -8.81
C GLY A 138 -10.39 10.37 -8.57
N LEU A 139 -9.63 9.34 -8.96
CA LEU A 139 -8.17 9.35 -8.91
C LEU A 139 -7.63 10.46 -9.83
N LYS A 140 -6.78 11.32 -9.28
CA LYS A 140 -6.02 12.33 -10.04
C LYS A 140 -4.88 11.64 -10.81
N LEU A 141 -5.22 10.80 -11.78
CA LEU A 141 -4.28 9.98 -12.54
C LEU A 141 -3.22 10.84 -13.24
N GLY A 142 -3.59 12.02 -13.73
CA GLY A 142 -2.64 12.98 -14.30
C GLY A 142 -1.52 13.39 -13.33
N ILE A 143 -1.86 13.59 -12.06
CA ILE A 143 -0.88 13.90 -11.00
C ILE A 143 -0.04 12.67 -10.66
N ALA A 144 -0.64 11.48 -10.62
CA ALA A 144 0.09 10.23 -10.37
C ALA A 144 1.14 9.98 -11.47
N VAL A 145 0.77 10.12 -12.74
CA VAL A 145 1.68 9.97 -13.89
C VAL A 145 2.78 11.04 -13.89
N ASP A 146 2.43 12.30 -13.60
CA ASP A 146 3.41 13.40 -13.48
C ASP A 146 4.44 13.10 -12.38
N ASN A 147 4.01 12.59 -11.22
CA ASN A 147 4.90 12.19 -10.13
C ASN A 147 5.76 10.97 -10.48
N ILE A 148 5.20 9.98 -11.18
CA ILE A 148 5.96 8.82 -11.66
C ILE A 148 7.12 9.30 -12.54
N ARG A 149 6.82 10.13 -13.54
CA ARG A 149 7.81 10.63 -14.50
C ARG A 149 8.83 11.58 -13.88
N LYS A 150 8.39 12.54 -13.06
CA LYS A 150 9.27 13.61 -12.54
C LYS A 150 9.96 13.27 -11.23
N ARG A 151 9.38 12.39 -10.42
CA ARG A 151 9.83 12.11 -9.05
C ARG A 151 10.20 10.65 -8.82
N ALA A 152 10.05 9.79 -9.84
CA ALA A 152 10.24 8.35 -9.71
C ALA A 152 9.46 7.75 -8.52
N SER A 153 8.25 8.28 -8.27
CA SER A 153 7.31 7.67 -7.33
C SER A 153 6.89 6.30 -7.83
N TYR A 154 6.51 5.41 -6.92
CA TYR A 154 6.13 4.03 -7.23
C TYR A 154 7.22 3.21 -7.94
N PHE A 155 8.50 3.60 -7.82
CA PHE A 155 9.62 2.88 -8.47
C PHE A 155 9.58 1.38 -8.23
N ASP A 156 9.38 0.95 -6.99
CA ASP A 156 9.39 -0.47 -6.62
C ASP A 156 8.22 -1.22 -7.28
N GLN A 157 7.08 -0.57 -7.47
CA GLN A 157 5.92 -1.14 -8.14
C GLN A 157 6.11 -1.17 -9.67
N ILE A 158 6.60 -0.08 -10.25
CA ILE A 158 6.96 0.04 -11.68
C ILE A 158 7.97 -1.05 -12.06
N ALA A 159 9.05 -1.17 -11.29
CA ALA A 159 10.13 -2.11 -11.56
C ALA A 159 9.68 -3.59 -11.46
N ARG A 160 8.56 -3.87 -10.78
CA ARG A 160 7.94 -5.21 -10.72
C ARG A 160 6.86 -5.42 -11.77
N ALA A 161 6.39 -4.37 -12.42
CA ALA A 161 5.28 -4.39 -13.36
C ALA A 161 5.70 -4.02 -14.80
N MET A 162 6.98 -4.14 -15.14
CA MET A 162 7.49 -3.73 -16.47
C MET A 162 6.77 -4.46 -17.61
N ASN A 163 6.40 -5.73 -17.45
CA ASN A 163 5.55 -6.44 -18.43
C ASN A 163 4.23 -5.72 -18.72
N SER A 164 3.50 -5.33 -17.67
CA SER A 164 2.22 -4.63 -17.81
C SER A 164 2.41 -3.25 -18.43
N LEU A 165 3.50 -2.55 -18.07
CA LEU A 165 3.81 -1.22 -18.59
C LEU A 165 4.25 -1.24 -20.05
N GLU A 166 5.05 -2.23 -20.47
CA GLU A 166 5.41 -2.47 -21.88
C GLU A 166 4.15 -2.74 -22.72
N ALA A 167 3.19 -3.53 -22.20
CA ALA A 167 1.95 -3.88 -22.91
C ALA A 167 1.07 -2.66 -23.25
N ILE A 168 1.19 -1.58 -22.48
CA ILE A 168 0.46 -0.31 -22.69
C ILE A 168 1.37 0.81 -23.20
N ALA A 169 2.58 0.47 -23.66
CA ALA A 169 3.60 1.40 -24.14
C ALA A 169 3.84 2.59 -23.18
N PHE A 170 3.80 2.34 -21.87
CA PHE A 170 4.03 3.37 -20.86
C PHE A 170 5.52 3.64 -20.71
N ASP A 171 5.94 4.90 -20.95
CA ASP A 171 7.32 5.33 -20.71
C ASP A 171 7.64 5.35 -19.21
N SER A 172 8.36 4.30 -18.77
CA SER A 172 8.76 4.05 -17.39
C SER A 172 10.27 4.20 -17.16
N LYS A 173 10.98 4.96 -18.01
CA LYS A 173 12.43 5.17 -17.84
C LYS A 173 12.77 5.71 -16.46
N ILE A 174 13.88 5.23 -15.92
CA ILE A 174 14.28 5.50 -14.53
C ILE A 174 15.23 6.67 -14.48
N ALA A 175 14.89 7.69 -13.70
CA ALA A 175 15.77 8.83 -13.45
C ALA A 175 17.16 8.38 -12.95
N VAL A 176 18.23 8.97 -13.49
CA VAL A 176 19.63 8.61 -13.20
C VAL A 176 19.92 8.56 -11.68
N SER A 177 19.38 9.51 -10.91
CA SER A 177 19.54 9.53 -9.45
C SER A 177 18.89 8.32 -8.77
N LYS A 178 17.71 7.90 -9.24
CA LYS A 178 17.00 6.71 -8.76
C LYS A 178 17.72 5.43 -9.20
N TRP A 179 18.21 5.39 -10.43
CA TRP A 179 19.01 4.28 -10.96
C TRP A 179 20.22 4.00 -10.06
N LYS A 180 21.03 5.04 -9.79
CA LYS A 180 22.23 4.94 -8.95
C LYS A 180 21.92 4.40 -7.55
N ASN A 181 20.80 4.81 -6.96
CA ASN A 181 20.48 4.47 -5.57
C ASN A 181 19.71 3.14 -5.43
N ARG A 182 18.92 2.74 -6.44
CA ARG A 182 18.06 1.56 -6.36
C ARG A 182 18.48 0.41 -7.27
N VAL A 183 18.89 0.69 -8.50
CA VAL A 183 19.20 -0.33 -9.51
C VAL A 183 20.67 -0.74 -9.46
N GLU A 184 21.60 0.21 -9.34
CA GLU A 184 23.04 -0.07 -9.31
C GLU A 184 23.46 -1.10 -8.25
N PRO A 185 22.94 -1.07 -6.99
CA PRO A 185 23.26 -2.11 -6.01
C PRO A 185 22.80 -3.52 -6.44
N ILE A 186 21.68 -3.62 -7.16
CA ILE A 186 21.15 -4.89 -7.66
C ILE A 186 22.05 -5.40 -8.79
N LEU A 187 22.51 -4.51 -9.69
CA LEU A 187 23.48 -4.85 -10.75
C LEU A 187 24.85 -5.27 -10.21
N VAL A 188 25.26 -4.74 -9.04
CA VAL A 188 26.46 -5.20 -8.33
C VAL A 188 26.27 -6.65 -7.87
N THR A 189 25.15 -6.97 -7.21
CA THR A 189 24.85 -8.35 -6.80
C THR A 189 24.77 -9.29 -8.00
N PHE A 190 24.13 -8.87 -9.11
CA PHE A 190 24.10 -9.65 -10.35
C PHE A 190 25.51 -9.94 -10.87
N LYS A 191 26.37 -8.91 -10.94
CA LYS A 191 27.76 -9.07 -11.40
C LYS A 191 28.56 -10.01 -10.49
N GLN A 192 28.35 -9.96 -9.18
CA GLN A 192 29.03 -10.87 -8.24
C GLN A 192 28.64 -12.33 -8.48
N LEU A 193 27.37 -12.59 -8.83
CA LEU A 193 26.86 -13.95 -9.07
C LEU A 193 27.19 -14.48 -10.47
N HIS A 194 27.20 -13.62 -11.49
CA HIS A 194 27.29 -14.02 -12.89
C HIS A 194 28.59 -13.58 -13.59
N GLY A 195 29.45 -12.80 -12.93
CA GLY A 195 30.71 -12.29 -13.49
C GLY A 195 30.58 -11.11 -14.45
N HIS A 196 29.37 -10.77 -14.92
CA HIS A 196 29.11 -9.69 -15.88
C HIS A 196 27.84 -8.89 -15.55
N ARG A 197 27.58 -7.80 -16.30
CA ARG A 197 26.38 -6.95 -16.14
C ARG A 197 25.34 -7.11 -17.26
N ASN A 198 25.55 -8.04 -18.17
CA ASN A 198 24.58 -8.36 -19.22
C ASN A 198 23.39 -9.12 -18.60
N VAL A 199 22.42 -8.38 -18.08
CA VAL A 199 21.23 -8.97 -17.45
C VAL A 199 20.27 -9.46 -18.54
N PRO A 200 19.86 -10.75 -18.55
CA PRO A 200 18.85 -11.26 -19.48
C PRO A 200 17.54 -10.48 -19.36
N ARG A 201 16.84 -10.24 -20.48
CA ARG A 201 15.61 -9.42 -20.51
C ARG A 201 14.51 -9.95 -19.60
N ASP A 202 14.44 -11.27 -19.45
CA ASP A 202 13.49 -12.00 -18.62
C ASP A 202 13.93 -12.17 -17.16
N PHE A 203 15.13 -11.69 -16.80
CA PHE A 203 15.65 -11.84 -15.44
C PHE A 203 14.81 -11.02 -14.44
N VAL A 204 14.29 -11.75 -13.45
CA VAL A 204 13.59 -11.23 -12.28
C VAL A 204 14.43 -11.53 -11.05
N VAL A 205 14.63 -10.52 -10.19
CA VAL A 205 15.38 -10.68 -8.94
C VAL A 205 14.74 -11.80 -8.09
N PRO A 206 15.46 -12.90 -7.81
CA PRO A 206 14.94 -14.02 -7.01
C PRO A 206 14.50 -13.62 -5.61
N LEU A 207 13.52 -14.36 -5.06
CA LEU A 207 12.96 -14.21 -3.71
C LEU A 207 13.86 -14.83 -2.62
N THR A 208 15.17 -14.93 -2.87
CA THR A 208 16.11 -15.68 -2.03
C THR A 208 17.42 -14.94 -1.85
N PRO A 209 18.19 -15.23 -0.77
CA PRO A 209 19.55 -14.72 -0.63
C PRO A 209 20.45 -15.08 -1.83
N PRO A 210 21.43 -14.24 -2.21
CA PRO A 210 21.90 -13.03 -1.51
C PRO A 210 21.10 -11.76 -1.83
N TRP A 211 19.98 -11.87 -2.56
CA TRP A 211 19.14 -10.72 -2.90
C TRP A 211 18.39 -10.20 -1.68
N ARG A 212 18.33 -8.88 -1.52
CA ARG A 212 17.61 -8.23 -0.40
C ARG A 212 16.11 -8.29 -0.65
N GLU A 213 15.32 -8.50 0.40
CA GLU A 213 13.86 -8.61 0.32
C GLU A 213 13.18 -7.45 -0.43
N LYS A 214 13.63 -6.22 -0.18
CA LYS A 214 13.12 -5.03 -0.86
C LYS A 214 13.33 -5.02 -2.37
N ASP A 215 14.28 -5.81 -2.88
CA ASP A 215 14.63 -5.89 -4.29
C ASP A 215 13.98 -7.10 -5.00
N TRP A 216 13.38 -8.02 -4.25
CA TRP A 216 12.76 -9.22 -4.81
C TRP A 216 11.64 -8.92 -5.80
N GLY A 217 11.58 -9.69 -6.88
CA GLY A 217 10.57 -9.56 -7.93
C GLY A 217 10.80 -8.41 -8.91
N ILE A 218 11.84 -7.59 -8.72
CA ILE A 218 12.21 -6.54 -9.68
C ILE A 218 12.59 -7.20 -11.02
N GLN A 219 11.94 -6.77 -12.10
CA GLN A 219 12.19 -7.20 -13.48
C GLN A 219 13.44 -6.47 -14.03
N LEU A 220 14.59 -6.75 -13.41
CA LEU A 220 15.85 -6.03 -13.62
C LEU A 220 16.28 -5.98 -15.08
N GLY A 221 16.03 -7.06 -15.85
CA GLY A 221 16.37 -7.14 -17.26
C GLY A 221 15.65 -6.17 -18.18
N LYS A 222 14.59 -5.51 -17.69
CA LYS A 222 13.77 -4.56 -18.44
C LYS A 222 13.95 -3.11 -18.01
N LEU A 223 14.77 -2.87 -16.98
CA LEU A 223 14.97 -1.53 -16.45
C LEU A 223 15.94 -0.76 -17.35
N GLU A 224 15.53 0.43 -17.77
CA GLU A 224 16.35 1.33 -18.58
C GLU A 224 16.47 2.70 -17.88
N PRO A 225 17.69 3.29 -17.82
CA PRO A 225 17.85 4.66 -17.37
C PRO A 225 17.25 5.63 -18.41
N ILE A 226 16.90 6.84 -17.95
CA ILE A 226 16.65 7.98 -18.85
C ILE A 226 17.92 8.32 -19.64
#